data_AF-A0A454D1J8-F1
#
_entry.id   AF-A0A454D1J8-F1
#
_cell.length_a   1.000
_cell.length_b   1.000
_cell.length_c   1.000
_cell.angle_alpha   90.00
_cell.angle_beta   90.00
_cell.angle_gamma   90.00
#
_symmetry.space_group_name_H-M   'P 1'
#
loop_
_entity.id
_entity.type
_entity.pdbx_description
1 polymer ?
#
loop_
_entity_poly.entity_id
_entity_poly.type
_entity_poly.pdbx_seq_one_letter_code
_entity_poly.pdbx_strand_id
1 'polypeptide(L)'
;LREEEAAALCHYSPNYFSKLFHRKVGMCFRDYITEKRISLAKKMLTEEDSMKIAYIAYQCGYRDVSYFSRIFKKKTGLSPASYRQQF
;
A
#
# COMPACT_ATOMS: atom_id res chain seq x y z
N LEU A 1 -4.90 7.89 -2.55
CA LEU A 1 -4.49 8.58 -1.31
C LEU A 1 -2.98 8.68 -1.21
N ARG A 2 -2.45 9.83 -1.60
CA ARG A 2 -1.09 10.29 -1.33
C ARG A 2 -1.06 11.18 -0.09
N GLU A 3 0.13 11.51 0.39
CA GLU A 3 0.31 12.33 1.60
C GLU A 3 -0.28 13.73 1.43
N GLU A 4 -0.10 14.33 0.26
CA GLU A 4 -0.62 15.66 -0.08
C GLU A 4 -2.16 15.67 -0.09
N GLU A 5 -2.75 14.60 -0.62
CA GLU A 5 -4.20 14.41 -0.65
C GLU A 5 -4.76 14.26 0.79
N ALA A 6 -4.08 13.47 1.63
CA ALA A 6 -4.47 13.30 3.03
C ALA A 6 -4.33 14.59 3.85
N ALA A 7 -3.24 15.33 3.64
CA ALA A 7 -3.03 16.62 4.28
C ALA A 7 -4.12 17.64 3.89
N ALA A 8 -4.47 17.70 2.60
CA ALA A 8 -5.52 18.57 2.09
C ALA A 8 -6.90 18.23 2.69
N LEU A 9 -7.25 16.95 2.82
CA LEU A 9 -8.50 16.51 3.47
C LEU A 9 -8.60 16.92 4.93
N CYS A 10 -7.46 17.12 5.61
CA CYS A 10 -7.40 17.59 6.98
C CYS A 10 -7.19 19.11 7.10
N HIS A 11 -7.23 19.84 5.98
CA HIS A 11 -6.90 21.28 5.90
C HIS A 11 -5.52 21.63 6.49
N TYR A 12 -4.55 20.74 6.30
CA TYR A 12 -3.17 20.90 6.76
C TYR A 12 -2.19 21.07 5.61
N SER A 13 -1.10 21.79 5.89
CA SER A 13 0.07 21.73 5.01
C SER A 13 0.70 20.32 5.10
N PRO A 14 1.31 19.80 4.01
CA PRO A 14 1.94 18.49 4.03
C PRO A 14 3.00 18.32 5.13
N ASN A 15 3.79 19.38 5.39
CA ASN A 15 4.82 19.34 6.43
C ASN A 15 4.22 19.25 7.84
N TYR A 16 3.16 20.03 8.13
CA TYR A 16 2.47 19.94 9.41
C TYR A 16 1.79 18.58 9.59
N PHE A 17 1.10 18.11 8.55
CA PHE A 17 0.47 16.79 8.53
C PHE A 17 1.49 15.68 8.83
N SER A 18 2.63 15.66 8.15
CA SER A 18 3.63 14.60 8.33
C SER A 18 4.24 14.59 9.73
N LYS A 19 4.52 15.76 10.30
CA LYS A 19 4.99 15.88 11.69
C LYS A 19 3.93 15.41 12.69
N LEU A 20 2.68 15.83 12.51
CA LEU A 20 1.57 15.47 13.37
C LEU A 20 1.26 13.97 13.29
N PHE A 21 1.19 13.43 12.07
CA PHE A 21 0.92 12.02 11.82
C PHE A 21 1.99 11.15 12.46
N HIS A 22 3.27 11.46 12.24
CA HIS A 22 4.36 10.71 12.87
C HIS A 22 4.30 10.77 14.40
N ARG A 23 4.03 11.94 14.99
CA ARG A 23 3.87 12.10 16.45
C ARG A 23 2.72 11.26 17.02
N LYS A 24 1.62 11.12 16.27
CA LYS A 24 0.40 10.42 16.73
C LYS A 24 0.42 8.93 16.45
N VAL A 25 0.99 8.51 15.33
CA VAL A 25 0.95 7.11 14.85
C VAL A 25 2.29 6.39 15.07
N GLY A 26 3.38 7.12 15.28
CA GLY A 26 4.73 6.57 15.50
C GLY A 26 5.48 6.19 14.22
N MET A 27 4.91 6.45 13.04
CA MET A 27 5.54 6.16 11.74
C MET A 27 5.15 7.22 10.69
N CYS A 28 5.92 7.31 9.61
CA CYS A 28 5.57 8.26 8.55
C CYS A 28 4.32 7.79 7.77
N PHE A 29 3.57 8.74 7.21
CA PHE A 29 2.33 8.43 6.49
C PHE A 29 2.56 7.49 5.29
N ARG A 30 3.66 7.67 4.55
CA ARG A 30 4.01 6.81 3.41
C ARG A 30 4.23 5.34 3.80
N ASP A 31 4.87 5.10 4.93
CA ASP A 31 5.06 3.73 5.44
C ASP A 31 3.73 3.13 5.88
N TYR A 32 2.94 3.89 6.65
CA TYR A 32 1.62 3.49 7.09
C TYR A 32 0.70 3.08 5.92
N ILE A 33 0.59 3.95 4.90
CA ILE A 33 -0.26 3.64 3.74
C ILE A 33 0.29 2.45 2.95
N THR A 34 1.61 2.30 2.86
CA THR A 34 2.22 1.14 2.21
C THR A 34 1.85 -0.15 2.94
N GLU A 35 1.92 -0.18 4.27
CA GLU A 35 1.52 -1.34 5.06
C GLU A 35 0.04 -1.69 4.87
N LYS A 36 -0.85 -0.70 4.91
CA LYS A 36 -2.28 -0.92 4.66
C LYS A 36 -2.55 -1.48 3.26
N ARG A 37 -1.88 -0.95 2.23
CA ARG A 37 -2.00 -1.45 0.86
C ARG A 37 -1.47 -2.86 0.69
N ILE A 38 -0.33 -3.19 1.29
CA ILE A 38 0.21 -4.55 1.24
C ILE A 38 -0.67 -5.53 2.01
N SER A 39 -1.23 -5.13 3.15
CA SER A 39 -2.20 -5.96 3.89
C SER A 39 -3.43 -6.27 3.04
N LEU A 40 -3.97 -5.27 2.34
CA LEU A 40 -5.10 -5.48 1.41
C LEU A 40 -4.69 -6.41 0.25
N ALA A 41 -3.51 -6.18 -0.34
CA ALA A 41 -3.01 -7.02 -1.43
C ALA A 41 -2.88 -8.48 -1.02
N LYS A 42 -2.35 -8.77 0.17
CA LYS A 42 -2.26 -10.14 0.71
C LYS A 42 -3.64 -10.78 0.76
N LYS A 43 -4.63 -10.08 1.32
CA LYS A 43 -6.02 -10.55 1.44
C LYS A 43 -6.62 -10.87 0.06
N MET A 44 -6.51 -9.94 -0.89
CA MET A 44 -7.05 -10.14 -2.23
C MET A 44 -6.33 -11.27 -2.98
N LEU A 45 -5.02 -11.44 -2.78
CA LEU A 45 -4.27 -12.52 -3.43
C LEU A 45 -4.72 -13.91 -2.95
N THR A 46 -5.12 -14.04 -1.68
CA THR A 46 -5.57 -15.31 -1.09
C THR A 46 -7.07 -15.57 -1.27
N GLU A 47 -7.89 -14.53 -1.38
CA GLU A 47 -9.35 -14.66 -1.52
C GLU A 47 -9.83 -14.67 -2.98
N GLU A 48 -9.06 -14.11 -3.92
CA GLU A 48 -9.48 -13.90 -5.32
C GLU A 48 -8.48 -14.53 -6.31
N ASP A 49 -8.43 -15.86 -6.38
CA ASP A 49 -7.44 -16.60 -7.16
C ASP A 49 -7.50 -16.31 -8.68
N SER A 50 -8.71 -16.05 -9.20
CA SER A 50 -8.94 -15.75 -10.62
C SER A 50 -8.58 -14.32 -11.04
N MET A 51 -8.36 -13.41 -10.09
CA MET A 51 -8.11 -12.00 -10.41
C MET A 51 -6.69 -11.77 -10.90
N LYS A 52 -6.55 -10.91 -11.92
CA LYS A 52 -5.23 -10.55 -12.45
C LYS A 52 -4.46 -9.72 -11.43
N ILE A 53 -3.15 -9.99 -11.27
CA ILE A 53 -2.27 -9.23 -10.38
C ILE A 53 -2.32 -7.72 -10.65
N ALA A 54 -2.45 -7.33 -11.93
CA ALA A 54 -2.61 -5.92 -12.31
C ALA A 54 -3.88 -5.27 -11.74
N TYR A 55 -4.99 -6.01 -11.70
CA TYR A 55 -6.24 -5.54 -11.10
C TYR A 55 -6.08 -5.37 -9.59
N ILE A 56 -5.49 -6.36 -8.91
CA ILE A 56 -5.22 -6.28 -7.47
C ILE A 56 -4.31 -5.09 -7.14
N ALA A 57 -3.25 -4.87 -7.93
CA ALA A 57 -2.36 -3.72 -7.77
C ALA A 57 -3.14 -2.39 -7.83
N TYR A 58 -4.04 -2.26 -8.81
CA TYR A 58 -4.89 -1.09 -8.98
C TYR A 58 -5.84 -0.90 -7.79
N GLN A 59 -6.53 -1.95 -7.33
CA GLN A 59 -7.40 -1.90 -6.15
C GLN A 59 -6.64 -1.53 -4.87
N CYS A 60 -5.38 -1.97 -4.76
CA CYS A 60 -4.49 -1.58 -3.67
C CYS A 60 -3.90 -0.17 -3.83
N GLY A 61 -4.32 0.61 -4.84
CA GLY A 61 -3.91 1.99 -5.05
C GLY A 61 -2.55 2.16 -5.74
N TYR A 62 -2.07 1.15 -6.47
CA TYR A 62 -0.88 1.23 -7.31
C TYR A 62 -1.26 1.31 -8.79
N ARG A 63 -0.83 2.37 -9.47
CA ARG A 63 -1.02 2.54 -10.92
C ARG A 63 0.03 1.79 -11.76
N ASP A 64 1.18 1.52 -11.15
CA ASP A 64 2.29 0.79 -11.76
C ASP A 64 2.41 -0.59 -11.11
N VAL A 65 2.15 -1.64 -11.91
CA VAL A 65 2.15 -3.04 -11.50
C VAL A 65 3.55 -3.54 -11.17
N SER A 66 4.57 -3.06 -11.89
CA SER A 66 5.97 -3.40 -11.65
C SER A 66 6.45 -2.80 -10.33
N TYR A 67 6.08 -1.54 -10.05
CA TYR A 67 6.35 -0.90 -8.78
C TYR A 67 5.64 -1.62 -7.62
N PHE A 68 4.36 -1.95 -7.77
CA PHE A 68 3.61 -2.76 -6.81
C PHE A 68 4.34 -4.06 -6.50
N SER A 69 4.73 -4.81 -7.54
CA SER A 69 5.37 -6.12 -7.38
C SER A 69 6.71 -6.01 -6.63
N ARG A 70 7.48 -4.95 -6.89
CA ARG A 70 8.73 -4.65 -6.18
C ARG A 70 8.50 -4.32 -4.70
N ILE A 71 7.51 -3.47 -4.40
CA ILE A 71 7.18 -3.11 -3.01
C ILE A 71 6.60 -4.29 -2.25
N PHE A 72 5.72 -5.06 -2.89
CA PHE A 72 5.14 -6.27 -2.31
C PHE A 72 6.24 -7.26 -1.94
N LYS A 73 7.13 -7.61 -2.88
CA LYS A 73 8.28 -8.48 -2.61
C LYS A 73 9.18 -7.95 -1.51
N LYS A 74 9.46 -6.64 -1.47
CA LYS A 74 10.26 -6.02 -0.40
C LYS A 74 9.60 -6.18 0.98
N LYS A 75 8.26 -6.14 1.06
CA LYS A 75 7.51 -6.20 2.31
C LYS A 75 7.11 -7.61 2.74
N THR A 76 7.08 -8.58 1.82
CA THR A 76 6.61 -9.95 2.10
C THR A 76 7.66 -11.02 1.88
N GLY A 77 8.76 -10.71 1.18
CA GLY A 77 9.76 -11.68 0.74
C GLY A 77 9.41 -12.39 -0.57
N LEU A 78 8.16 -12.31 -1.03
CA LEU A 78 7.63 -13.08 -2.16
C LEU A 78 7.05 -12.16 -3.24
N SER A 79 7.13 -12.58 -4.51
CA SER A 79 6.37 -11.89 -5.56
C SER A 79 4.86 -12.06 -5.32
N PRO A 80 3.98 -11.17 -5.81
CA PRO A 80 2.53 -11.36 -5.69
C PRO A 80 2.05 -12.72 -6.22
N ALA A 81 2.60 -13.17 -7.35
CA ALA A 81 2.26 -14.46 -7.94
C ALA A 81 2.72 -15.64 -7.06
N SER A 82 3.95 -15.58 -6.54
CA SER A 82 4.47 -16.60 -5.63
C SER A 82 3.71 -16.64 -4.30
N TYR A 83 3.31 -15.48 -3.79
CA TYR A 83 2.53 -15.37 -2.56
C TYR A 83 1.17 -16.07 -2.71
N ARG A 84 0.46 -15.83 -3.81
CA ARG A 84 -0.81 -16.53 -4.14
C ARG A 84 -0.64 -18.04 -4.29
N GLN A 85 0.45 -18.50 -4.88
CA GLN A 85 0.68 -19.94 -5.03
C GLN A 85 0.99 -20.62 -3.69
N GLN A 86 1.55 -19.88 -2.74
CA GLN A 86 1.96 -20.40 -1.44
C GLN A 86 0.83 -20.35 -0.39
N PHE A 87 -0.10 -19.40 -0.51
CA PHE A 87 -1.16 -19.12 0.46
C PHE A 87 -2.50 -18.98 -0.25
#